data_AF-Q4S248-F1
#
_entry.id   AF-Q4S248-F1
#
_cell.length_a   1.000
_cell.length_b   1.000
_cell.length_c   1.000
_cell.angle_alpha   90.00
_cell.angle_beta   90.00
_cell.angle_gamma   90.00
#
_symmetry.space_group_name_H-M   'P 1'
#
loop_
_entity.id
_entity.type
_entity.pdbx_description
1 polymer ?
#
loop_
_entity_poly.entity_id
_entity_poly.type
_entity_poly.pdbx_seq_one_letter_code
_entity_poly.pdbx_strand_id
1 'polypeptide(L)'
;MATVFFPASTSVLLLDIEGTTTPITFVKDVLFPYVREHLEDYLSNHWEEDECKQDVHLLKKQIEEDIKHNRSCPVHTVDQTVHTDEEKAIKEIVDNVLWQMAADRKSTALKQLQGHMWRSAYASGTIKGE
;
A
#
# COMPACT_ATOMS: atom_id res chain seq x y z
N MET A 1 24.52 25.22 1.36
CA MET A 1 23.17 25.64 0.90
C MET A 1 23.29 26.05 -0.56
N ALA A 2 22.44 25.48 -1.43
CA ALA A 2 22.33 25.94 -2.81
C ALA A 2 21.40 27.16 -2.86
N THR A 3 21.83 28.22 -3.51
CA THR A 3 20.98 29.41 -3.75
C THR A 3 20.36 29.27 -5.13
N VAL A 4 19.03 29.36 -5.21
CA VAL A 4 18.27 29.31 -6.46
C VAL A 4 17.62 30.67 -6.69
N PHE A 5 17.75 31.20 -7.91
CA PHE A 5 17.13 32.47 -8.31
C PHE A 5 15.95 32.19 -9.22
N PHE A 6 14.82 32.83 -8.93
CA PHE A 6 13.60 32.72 -9.73
C PHE A 6 13.31 34.05 -10.43
N PRO A 7 12.73 34.03 -11.65
CA PRO A 7 12.20 35.24 -12.29
C PRO A 7 11.20 35.98 -11.38
N ALA A 8 11.17 37.31 -11.46
CA ALA A 8 10.22 38.13 -10.68
C ALA A 8 8.74 37.84 -11.00
N SER A 9 8.46 37.19 -12.12
CA SER A 9 7.13 36.76 -12.54
C SER A 9 6.69 35.39 -11.98
N THR A 10 7.56 34.68 -11.24
CA THR A 10 7.22 33.38 -10.66
C THR A 10 6.30 33.55 -9.46
N SER A 11 5.06 33.11 -9.58
CA SER A 11 4.05 33.13 -8.50
C SER A 11 3.77 31.76 -7.88
N VAL A 12 4.25 30.68 -8.50
CA VAL A 12 4.00 29.30 -8.08
C VAL A 12 5.29 28.48 -8.18
N LEU A 13 5.54 27.68 -7.15
CA LEU A 13 6.56 26.63 -7.15
C LEU A 13 5.84 25.29 -7.02
N LEU A 14 6.09 24.38 -7.97
CA LEU A 14 5.64 23.00 -7.92
C LEU A 14 6.83 22.14 -7.53
N LEU A 15 6.72 21.42 -6.42
CA LEU A 15 7.76 20.54 -5.92
C LEU A 15 7.31 19.10 -6.11
N ASP A 16 8.19 18.31 -6.69
CA ASP A 16 8.07 16.87 -6.66
C ASP A 16 8.48 16.32 -5.28
N ILE A 17 8.14 15.06 -5.00
CA ILE A 17 8.41 14.41 -3.72
C ILE A 17 9.68 13.58 -3.80
N GLU A 18 9.61 12.44 -4.46
CA GLU A 18 10.68 11.44 -4.49
C GLU A 18 11.91 11.96 -5.26
N GLY A 19 13.06 12.02 -4.60
CA GLY A 19 14.29 12.56 -5.17
C GLY A 19 14.37 14.08 -5.26
N THR A 20 13.31 14.80 -4.83
CA THR A 20 13.26 16.27 -4.83
C THR A 20 13.16 16.84 -3.42
N THR A 21 12.09 16.52 -2.69
CA THR A 21 11.91 16.94 -1.29
C THR A 21 12.14 15.80 -0.29
N THR A 22 12.08 14.55 -0.76
CA THR A 22 12.27 13.35 0.07
C THR A 22 13.24 12.39 -0.63
N PRO A 23 14.19 11.74 0.09
CA PRO A 23 15.11 10.79 -0.52
C PRO A 23 14.40 9.63 -1.23
N ILE A 24 14.89 9.23 -2.41
CA ILE A 24 14.41 8.03 -3.11
C ILE A 24 14.52 6.80 -2.20
N THR A 25 15.59 6.71 -1.41
CA THR A 25 15.82 5.64 -0.44
C THR A 25 14.74 5.58 0.63
N PHE A 26 14.22 6.72 1.10
CA PHE A 26 13.14 6.72 2.08
C PHE A 26 11.87 6.08 1.49
N VAL A 27 11.51 6.44 0.25
CA VAL A 27 10.33 5.86 -0.41
C VAL A 27 10.53 4.36 -0.66
N LYS A 28 11.67 4.00 -1.27
CA LYS A 28 11.94 2.63 -1.73
C LYS A 28 12.29 1.66 -0.61
N ASP A 29 13.05 2.12 0.38
CA ASP A 29 13.66 1.27 1.41
C ASP A 29 12.95 1.41 2.78
N VAL A 30 12.06 2.39 2.96
CA VAL A 30 11.26 2.56 4.18
C VAL A 30 9.75 2.43 3.92
N LEU A 31 9.17 3.30 3.07
CA LEU A 31 7.70 3.36 2.93
C LEU A 31 7.08 2.08 2.35
N PHE A 32 7.62 1.58 1.23
CA PHE A 32 7.10 0.36 0.61
C PHE A 32 7.44 -0.91 1.40
N PRO A 33 8.66 -1.08 1.95
CA PRO A 33 8.97 -2.22 2.81
C PRO A 33 8.10 -2.27 4.07
N TYR A 34 7.81 -1.14 4.72
CA TYR A 34 6.89 -1.07 5.86
C TYR A 34 5.55 -1.73 5.56
N VAL A 35 4.95 -1.44 4.39
CA VAL A 35 3.69 -2.08 4.01
C VAL A 35 3.85 -3.59 3.95
N ARG A 36 4.90 -4.11 3.32
CA ARG A 36 5.09 -5.57 3.19
C ARG A 36 5.28 -6.25 4.55
N GLU A 37 6.01 -5.61 5.45
CA GLU A 37 6.38 -6.17 6.76
C GLU A 37 5.22 -6.14 7.77
N HIS A 38 4.31 -5.16 7.66
CA HIS A 38 3.24 -4.95 8.63
C HIS A 38 1.83 -5.26 8.11
N LEU A 39 1.69 -5.73 6.87
CA LEU A 39 0.38 -5.94 6.24
C LEU A 39 -0.50 -6.94 6.98
N GLU A 40 0.04 -8.12 7.32
CA GLU A 40 -0.70 -9.19 7.97
C GLU A 40 -1.17 -8.76 9.38
N ASP A 41 -0.27 -8.16 10.16
CA ASP A 41 -0.59 -7.60 11.46
C ASP A 41 -1.62 -6.47 11.36
N TYR A 42 -1.50 -5.59 10.37
CA TYR A 42 -2.45 -4.50 10.16
C TYR A 42 -3.85 -5.05 9.89
N LEU A 43 -3.98 -5.97 8.95
CA LEU A 43 -5.27 -6.57 8.60
C LEU A 43 -5.88 -7.33 9.78
N SER A 44 -5.08 -8.09 10.52
CA SER A 44 -5.56 -8.85 11.69
C SER A 44 -6.05 -7.93 12.81
N ASN A 45 -5.36 -6.83 13.07
CA ASN A 45 -5.73 -5.90 14.15
C ASN A 45 -6.91 -4.98 13.80
N HIS A 46 -7.12 -4.69 12.52
CA HIS A 46 -8.15 -3.75 12.06
C HIS A 46 -9.30 -4.45 11.31
N TRP A 47 -9.33 -5.79 11.28
CA TRP A 47 -10.26 -6.56 10.45
C TRP A 47 -11.73 -6.18 10.64
N GLU A 48 -12.11 -5.89 11.88
CA GLU A 48 -13.48 -5.53 12.24
C GLU A 48 -13.84 -4.06 11.97
N GLU A 49 -12.86 -3.22 11.65
CA GLU A 49 -13.08 -1.80 11.37
C GLU A 49 -13.73 -1.58 10.01
N ASP A 50 -14.67 -0.63 9.94
CA ASP A 50 -15.40 -0.32 8.71
C ASP A 50 -14.49 0.12 7.56
N GLU A 51 -13.39 0.84 7.86
CA GLU A 51 -12.43 1.29 6.86
C GLU A 51 -11.65 0.11 6.28
N CYS A 52 -11.16 -0.80 7.12
CA CYS A 52 -10.48 -2.01 6.68
C CYS A 52 -11.41 -2.93 5.87
N LYS A 53 -12.67 -3.08 6.28
CA LYS A 53 -13.69 -3.83 5.52
C LYS A 53 -13.91 -3.25 4.13
N GLN A 54 -13.92 -1.92 3.99
CA GLN A 54 -14.02 -1.24 2.69
C GLN A 54 -12.78 -1.48 1.82
N ASP A 55 -11.57 -1.41 2.41
CA ASP A 55 -10.33 -1.70 1.70
C ASP A 55 -10.31 -3.14 1.17
N VAL A 56 -10.64 -4.12 2.02
CA VAL A 56 -10.74 -5.54 1.65
C VAL A 56 -11.78 -5.74 0.56
N HIS A 57 -12.94 -5.08 0.64
CA HIS A 57 -13.97 -5.15 -0.40
C HIS A 57 -13.46 -4.65 -1.76
N LEU A 58 -12.76 -3.51 -1.78
CA LEU A 58 -12.19 -2.97 -3.02
C LEU A 58 -11.08 -3.86 -3.58
N LEU A 59 -10.25 -4.45 -2.72
CA LEU A 59 -9.21 -5.40 -3.13
C LEU A 59 -9.82 -6.67 -3.74
N LYS A 60 -10.87 -7.23 -3.14
CA LYS A 60 -11.60 -8.37 -3.72
C LYS A 60 -12.21 -8.04 -5.08
N LYS A 61 -12.81 -6.86 -5.23
CA LYS A 61 -13.31 -6.42 -6.53
C LYS A 61 -12.19 -6.26 -7.56
N GLN A 62 -11.04 -5.74 -7.15
CA GLN A 62 -9.86 -5.61 -8.02
C GLN A 62 -9.33 -6.98 -8.47
N ILE A 63 -9.32 -7.97 -7.58
CA ILE A 63 -8.97 -9.37 -7.89
C ILE A 63 -9.90 -9.93 -8.97
N GLU A 64 -11.22 -9.79 -8.80
CA GLU A 64 -12.20 -10.26 -9.78
C GLU A 64 -12.01 -9.60 -11.15
N GLU A 65 -11.74 -8.29 -11.18
CA GLU A 65 -11.45 -7.57 -12.40
C GLU A 65 -10.16 -8.09 -13.06
N ASP A 66 -9.11 -8.36 -12.29
CA ASP A 66 -7.86 -8.85 -12.84
C ASP A 66 -7.96 -10.28 -13.40
N ILE A 67 -8.74 -11.14 -12.76
CA ILE A 67 -9.07 -12.48 -13.26
C ILE A 67 -9.82 -12.38 -14.59
N LYS A 68 -10.83 -11.50 -14.69
CA LYS A 68 -11.59 -11.28 -15.94
C LYS A 68 -10.69 -10.81 -17.09
N HIS A 69 -9.63 -10.06 -16.79
CA HIS A 69 -8.68 -9.59 -17.78
C HIS A 69 -7.52 -10.59 -18.05
N ASN A 70 -7.62 -11.84 -17.59
CA ASN A 70 -6.58 -12.88 -17.72
C ASN A 70 -5.18 -12.42 -17.27
N ARG A 71 -5.11 -11.55 -16.26
CA ARG A 71 -3.83 -11.20 -15.65
C ARG A 71 -3.38 -12.35 -14.78
N SER A 72 -2.09 -12.69 -14.81
CA SER A 72 -1.46 -13.72 -13.97
C SER A 72 -1.51 -13.34 -12.49
N CYS A 73 -2.69 -13.36 -11.90
CA CYS A 73 -2.89 -13.28 -10.46
C CYS A 73 -2.50 -14.63 -9.85
N PRO A 74 -2.02 -14.64 -8.59
CA PRO A 74 -1.92 -15.88 -7.85
C PRO A 74 -3.31 -16.53 -7.83
N VAL A 75 -3.43 -17.72 -8.42
CA VAL A 75 -4.66 -18.52 -8.26
C VAL A 75 -4.67 -18.94 -6.80
N HIS A 76 -5.62 -18.43 -6.03
CA HIS A 76 -5.78 -18.71 -4.61
C HIS A 76 -6.06 -20.21 -4.41
N THR A 77 -5.01 -21.02 -4.27
CA THR A 77 -5.13 -22.34 -3.67
C THR A 77 -5.33 -22.11 -2.19
N VAL A 78 -6.59 -22.14 -1.74
CA VAL A 78 -6.95 -22.07 -0.33
C VAL A 78 -6.23 -23.21 0.39
N ASP A 79 -5.21 -22.87 1.17
CA ASP A 79 -4.42 -23.81 1.94
C ASP A 79 -5.34 -24.42 3.01
N GLN A 80 -5.51 -25.75 2.98
CA GLN A 80 -6.43 -26.48 3.87
C GLN A 80 -5.96 -26.52 5.34
N THR A 81 -4.84 -25.88 5.64
CA THR A 81 -4.16 -25.87 6.94
C THR A 81 -4.61 -24.74 7.87
N VAL A 82 -5.41 -23.78 7.38
CA VAL A 82 -5.87 -22.63 8.18
C VAL A 82 -7.20 -22.94 8.89
N HIS A 83 -7.30 -22.60 10.17
CA HIS A 83 -8.33 -23.10 11.08
C HIS A 83 -9.62 -22.24 11.10
N THR A 84 -9.58 -20.99 10.65
CA THR A 84 -10.75 -20.09 10.61
C THR A 84 -10.99 -19.47 9.21
N ASP A 85 -12.23 -19.04 8.93
CA ASP A 85 -12.58 -18.39 7.67
C ASP A 85 -11.97 -16.99 7.52
N GLU A 86 -11.72 -16.31 8.65
CA GLU A 86 -11.10 -14.99 8.72
C GLU A 86 -9.60 -15.02 8.37
N GLU A 87 -8.83 -15.90 9.02
CA GLU A 87 -7.39 -16.05 8.73
C GLU A 87 -7.15 -16.42 7.25
N LYS A 88 -8.04 -17.23 6.66
CA LYS A 88 -7.99 -17.55 5.23
C LYS A 88 -8.19 -16.30 4.37
N ALA A 89 -9.18 -15.49 4.72
CA ALA A 89 -9.47 -14.26 4.00
C ALA A 89 -8.33 -13.25 4.13
N ILE A 90 -7.73 -13.10 5.33
CA ILE A 90 -6.57 -12.24 5.54
C ILE A 90 -5.41 -12.72 4.66
N LYS A 91 -5.06 -14.01 4.71
CA LYS A 91 -3.98 -14.59 3.91
C LYS A 91 -4.18 -14.36 2.41
N GLU A 92 -5.41 -14.53 1.92
CA GLU A 92 -5.77 -14.27 0.53
C GLU A 92 -5.46 -12.81 0.11
N ILE A 93 -5.82 -11.86 0.97
CA ILE A 93 -5.57 -10.43 0.73
C ILE A 93 -4.08 -10.10 0.83
N VAL A 94 -3.37 -10.66 1.81
CA VAL A 94 -1.92 -10.50 1.98
C VAL A 94 -1.19 -10.95 0.72
N ASP A 95 -1.46 -12.16 0.25
CA ASP A 95 -0.82 -12.73 -0.95
C ASP A 95 -1.10 -11.87 -2.18
N ASN A 96 -2.35 -11.39 -2.34
CA ASN A 96 -2.71 -10.53 -3.45
C ASN A 96 -1.98 -9.18 -3.41
N VAL A 97 -1.94 -8.51 -2.27
CA VAL A 97 -1.28 -7.21 -2.11
C VAL A 97 0.22 -7.34 -2.36
N LEU A 98 0.87 -8.37 -1.79
CA LEU A 98 2.29 -8.62 -2.01
C LEU A 98 2.60 -8.88 -3.49
N TRP A 99 1.75 -9.65 -4.17
CA TRP A 99 1.87 -9.84 -5.62
C TRP A 99 1.69 -8.54 -6.40
N GLN A 100 0.68 -7.73 -6.07
CA GLN A 100 0.47 -6.44 -6.73
C GLN A 100 1.69 -5.52 -6.54
N MET A 101 2.27 -5.48 -5.34
CA MET A 101 3.47 -4.70 -5.05
C MET A 101 4.71 -5.24 -5.77
N ALA A 102 4.88 -6.56 -5.88
CA ALA A 102 5.99 -7.17 -6.61
C ALA A 102 5.92 -6.87 -8.12
N ALA A 103 4.71 -6.72 -8.65
CA ALA A 103 4.46 -6.37 -10.05
C ALA A 103 4.40 -4.85 -10.32
N ASP A 104 4.83 -4.00 -9.37
CA ASP A 104 4.74 -2.52 -9.42
C ASP A 104 3.35 -2.02 -9.85
N ARG A 105 2.29 -2.69 -9.39
CA ARG A 105 0.93 -2.29 -9.70
C ARG A 105 0.55 -1.10 -8.84
N LYS A 106 -0.22 -0.19 -9.43
CA LYS A 106 -0.67 1.06 -8.79
C LYS A 106 -2.19 1.18 -8.82
N SER A 107 -2.88 0.08 -8.54
CA SER A 107 -4.35 0.03 -8.50
C SER A 107 -4.89 0.98 -7.43
N THR A 108 -6.11 1.48 -7.61
CA THR A 108 -6.75 2.35 -6.62
C THR A 108 -6.94 1.63 -5.29
N ALA A 109 -7.37 0.37 -5.33
CA ALA A 109 -7.56 -0.46 -4.13
C ALA A 109 -6.26 -0.65 -3.33
N LEU A 110 -5.14 -0.95 -4.01
CA LEU A 110 -3.85 -1.10 -3.36
C LEU A 110 -3.40 0.21 -2.69
N LYS A 111 -3.46 1.33 -3.42
CA LYS A 111 -3.03 2.63 -2.90
C LYS A 111 -3.88 3.10 -1.72
N GLN A 112 -5.16 2.75 -1.70
CA GLN A 112 -6.06 3.10 -0.59
C GLN A 112 -5.60 2.43 0.70
N LEU A 113 -5.44 1.09 0.68
CA LEU A 113 -4.95 0.36 1.85
C LEU A 113 -3.55 0.85 2.29
N GLN A 114 -2.63 1.04 1.35
CA GLN A 114 -1.29 1.59 1.64
C GLN A 114 -1.37 2.96 2.32
N GLY A 115 -2.27 3.83 1.84
CA GLY A 115 -2.52 5.14 2.44
C GLY A 115 -2.99 5.06 3.89
N HIS A 116 -3.93 4.16 4.20
CA HIS A 116 -4.42 3.96 5.57
C HIS A 116 -3.33 3.39 6.49
N MET A 117 -2.57 2.41 6.00
CA MET A 117 -1.42 1.85 6.74
C MET A 117 -0.37 2.92 7.04
N TRP A 118 0.01 3.75 6.06
CA TRP A 118 0.96 4.84 6.28
C TRP A 118 0.40 5.89 7.23
N ARG A 119 -0.89 6.24 7.12
CA ARG A 119 -1.54 7.18 8.04
C ARG A 119 -1.41 6.70 9.49
N SER A 120 -1.65 5.41 9.74
CA SER A 120 -1.47 4.80 11.06
C SER A 120 0.01 4.85 11.49
N ALA A 121 0.94 4.50 10.61
CA ALA A 121 2.38 4.49 10.88
C ALA A 121 2.97 5.88 11.23
N TYR A 122 2.51 6.92 10.53
CA TYR A 122 2.90 8.30 10.83
C TYR A 122 2.26 8.79 12.14
N ALA A 123 1.00 8.43 12.40
CA ALA A 123 0.31 8.80 13.63
C ALA A 123 0.91 8.14 14.88
N SER A 124 1.35 6.88 14.77
CA SER A 124 2.06 6.16 15.85
C SER A 124 3.51 6.62 16.00
N GLY A 125 4.07 7.29 14.99
CA GLY A 125 5.48 7.66 14.93
C GLY A 125 6.42 6.50 14.59
N THR A 126 5.88 5.37 14.13
CA THR A 126 6.67 4.23 13.62
C THR A 126 7.43 4.62 12.37
N ILE A 127 6.79 5.38 11.47
CA ILE A 127 7.44 6.07 10.36
C ILE A 127 7.53 7.56 10.68
N LYS A 128 8.68 8.17 10.39
CA LYS A 128 8.87 9.61 10.39
C LYS A 128 9.49 10.02 9.06
N GLY A 129 9.06 11.16 8.52
CA GLY A 129 9.63 11.68 7.28
C GLY A 129 11.11 12.03 7.47
N GLU A 130 11.89 11.79 6.42
CA GLU A 130 13.30 12.18 6.30
C GLU A 130 13.48 13.45 5.46
#